data_AF-A0A933ZEI8-F1
#
_entry.id   AF-A0A933ZEI8-F1
#
_cell.length_a   1.000
_cell.length_b   1.000
_cell.length_c   1.000
_cell.angle_alpha   90.00
_cell.angle_beta   90.00
_cell.angle_gamma   90.00
#
_symmetry.space_group_name_H-M   'P 1'
#
loop_
_entity.id
_entity.type
_entity.pdbx_description
1 polymer ?
#
loop_
_entity_poly.entity_id
_entity_poly.type
_entity_poly.pdbx_seq_one_letter_code
_entity_poly.pdbx_strand_id
1 'polypeptide(L)'
;MKRREPRSAANPQEGPVDGRVTLLRSGACDAGRRWAETFRAGLLLEGRAVAGGWPGTMPEARAVVRASFAAEVARRRVGALSSEEIEWLARIVYASARQDWLSRAEREAPEPAR
;
A
#
# COMPACT_ATOMS: atom_id res chain seq x y z
N MET A 1 -47.63 16.81 -27.53
CA MET A 1 -46.28 16.65 -28.12
C MET A 1 -45.25 16.67 -26.99
N LYS A 2 -44.70 15.51 -26.61
CA LYS A 2 -43.31 15.07 -26.82
C LYS A 2 -42.24 15.94 -26.13
N ARG A 3 -41.57 15.29 -25.14
CA ARG A 3 -40.09 15.20 -24.97
C ARG A 3 -39.44 16.45 -24.37
N ARG A 4 -38.50 16.38 -23.43
CA ARG A 4 -37.58 15.35 -22.92
C ARG A 4 -37.06 15.90 -21.59
N GLU A 5 -36.92 15.07 -20.57
CA GLU A 5 -35.82 15.26 -19.63
C GLU A 5 -34.50 14.96 -20.37
N PRO A 6 -33.44 15.73 -20.09
CA PRO A 6 -32.14 15.14 -19.91
C PRO A 6 -31.72 15.42 -18.46
N ARG A 7 -31.72 14.40 -17.60
CA ARG A 7 -30.59 13.48 -17.42
C ARG A 7 -29.33 14.23 -16.99
N SER A 8 -29.02 14.05 -15.71
CA SER A 8 -27.65 13.95 -15.20
C SER A 8 -26.80 15.20 -15.40
N ALA A 9 -26.91 16.13 -14.45
CA ALA A 9 -25.75 16.91 -14.04
C ALA A 9 -24.87 15.98 -13.19
N ALA A 10 -24.11 15.12 -13.87
CA ALA A 10 -22.94 14.49 -13.27
C ALA A 10 -22.06 15.64 -12.74
N ASN A 11 -21.83 15.62 -11.43
CA ASN A 11 -21.10 16.64 -10.70
C ASN A 11 -19.70 16.83 -11.33
N PRO A 12 -19.35 17.98 -11.94
CA PRO A 12 -18.06 18.17 -12.61
C PRO A 12 -16.90 18.44 -11.62
N GLN A 13 -17.02 17.97 -10.38
CA GLN A 13 -16.14 18.33 -9.26
C GLN A 13 -15.48 17.13 -8.59
N GLU A 14 -15.40 15.97 -9.25
CA GLU A 14 -14.44 14.90 -8.92
C GLU A 14 -13.09 15.29 -9.54
N GLY A 15 -12.43 16.25 -8.89
CA GLY A 15 -11.25 16.95 -9.41
C GLY A 15 -9.94 16.13 -9.34
N PRO A 16 -8.82 16.69 -9.85
CA PRO A 16 -7.50 16.06 -9.90
C PRO A 16 -6.91 15.58 -8.55
N VAL A 17 -7.54 15.95 -7.43
CA VAL A 17 -7.18 15.53 -6.06
C VAL A 17 -7.49 14.04 -5.84
N ASP A 18 -8.63 13.54 -6.34
CA ASP A 18 -9.02 12.13 -6.18
C ASP A 18 -8.10 11.20 -6.98
N GLY A 19 -7.61 11.66 -8.13
CA GLY A 19 -6.63 10.96 -8.94
C GLY A 19 -5.27 10.82 -8.25
N ARG A 20 -4.78 11.90 -7.61
CA ARG A 20 -3.53 11.86 -6.82
C ARG A 20 -3.65 10.91 -5.64
N VAL A 21 -4.72 11.04 -4.84
CA VAL A 21 -4.94 10.20 -3.66
C VAL A 21 -5.02 8.72 -4.07
N THR A 22 -5.75 8.41 -5.15
CA THR A 22 -5.86 7.03 -5.65
C THR A 22 -4.51 6.47 -6.10
N LEU A 23 -3.73 7.26 -6.84
CA LEU A 23 -2.39 6.86 -7.29
C LEU A 23 -1.45 6.58 -6.10
N LEU A 24 -1.38 7.52 -5.16
CA LEU A 24 -0.52 7.40 -3.98
C LEU A 24 -0.94 6.22 -3.11
N ARG A 25 -2.24 6.02 -2.91
CA ARG A 25 -2.77 4.86 -2.17
C ARG A 25 -2.39 3.55 -2.84
N SER A 26 -2.57 3.44 -4.15
CA SER A 26 -2.19 2.23 -4.90
C SER A 26 -0.70 1.94 -4.78
N GLY A 27 0.15 2.96 -4.97
CA GLY A 27 1.60 2.84 -4.81
C GLY A 27 2.00 2.41 -3.40
N ALA A 28 1.32 2.89 -2.37
CA ALA A 28 1.59 2.52 -0.98
C ALA A 28 1.19 1.08 -0.68
N CYS A 29 0.06 0.61 -1.22
CA CYS A 29 -0.31 -0.79 -1.12
C CYS A 29 0.74 -1.69 -1.78
N ASP A 30 1.22 -1.34 -2.96
CA ASP A 30 2.23 -2.10 -3.70
C ASP A 30 3.59 -2.10 -2.98
N ALA A 31 4.00 -0.95 -2.44
CA ALA A 31 5.21 -0.83 -1.64
C ALA A 31 5.13 -1.69 -0.36
N GLY A 32 3.98 -1.70 0.32
CA GLY A 32 3.75 -2.56 1.49
C GLY A 32 3.90 -4.05 1.18
N ARG A 33 3.32 -4.54 0.08
CA ARG A 33 3.44 -5.96 -0.32
C ARG A 33 4.88 -6.33 -0.66
N ARG A 34 5.58 -5.50 -1.45
CA ARG A 34 7.00 -5.73 -1.77
C ARG A 34 7.89 -5.73 -0.52
N TRP A 35 7.57 -4.88 0.45
CA TRP A 35 8.28 -4.83 1.71
C TRP A 35 8.13 -6.12 2.51
N ALA A 36 6.92 -6.66 2.62
CA ALA A 36 6.67 -7.96 3.24
C ALA A 36 7.40 -9.10 2.52
N GLU A 37 7.41 -9.09 1.18
CA GLU A 37 8.14 -10.06 0.37
C GLU A 37 9.65 -10.01 0.61
N THR A 38 10.22 -8.81 0.78
CA THR A 38 11.65 -8.63 1.06
C THR A 38 12.01 -9.18 2.44
N PHE A 39 11.19 -8.92 3.45
CA PHE A 39 11.36 -9.48 4.80
C PHE A 39 11.29 -11.01 4.78
N ARG A 40 10.32 -11.58 4.06
CA ARG A 40 10.17 -13.03 3.90
C ARG A 40 11.36 -13.64 3.17
N ALA A 41 11.83 -13.02 2.09
CA ALA A 41 13.02 -13.48 1.38
C ALA A 41 14.24 -13.51 2.31
N GLY A 42 14.41 -12.49 3.16
CA GLY A 42 15.46 -12.48 4.19
C GLY A 42 15.36 -13.66 5.16
N LEU A 43 14.18 -13.91 5.73
CA LEU A 43 13.99 -15.04 6.65
C LEU A 43 14.21 -16.40 5.99
N LEU A 44 13.74 -16.58 4.75
CA LEU A 44 13.94 -17.83 4.01
C LEU A 44 15.42 -18.08 3.72
N LEU A 45 16.19 -17.02 3.40
CA LEU A 45 17.65 -17.11 3.24
C LEU A 45 18.34 -17.49 4.56
N GLU A 46 17.82 -17.03 5.70
CA GLU A 46 18.27 -17.43 7.03
C GLU A 46 17.78 -18.82 7.47
N GLY A 47 17.01 -19.52 6.63
CA GLY A 47 16.43 -20.83 6.94
C GLY A 47 15.33 -20.79 8.00
N ARG A 48 14.75 -19.60 8.25
CA ARG A 48 13.68 -19.40 9.25
C ARG A 48 12.32 -19.39 8.56
N ALA A 49 11.37 -20.08 9.17
CA ALA A 49 9.98 -20.03 8.73
C ALA A 49 9.36 -18.65 8.98
N VAL A 50 8.43 -18.25 8.11
CA VAL A 50 7.56 -17.09 8.31
C VAL A 50 6.52 -17.48 9.35
N ALA A 51 6.85 -17.29 10.62
CA ALA A 51 5.98 -17.64 11.73
C ALA A 51 5.68 -16.42 12.60
N GLY A 52 4.45 -16.33 13.09
CA GLY A 52 4.02 -15.30 14.03
C GLY A 52 3.65 -13.96 13.39
N GLY A 53 3.72 -12.90 14.19
CA GLY A 53 3.29 -11.56 13.80
C GLY A 53 4.21 -10.87 12.79
N TRP A 54 3.70 -9.79 12.21
CA TRP A 54 4.47 -8.92 11.30
C TRP A 54 5.63 -8.25 12.06
N PRO A 55 6.90 -8.39 11.61
CA PRO A 55 8.07 -7.84 12.32
C PRO A 55 8.30 -6.35 12.07
N GLY A 56 7.75 -5.78 10.99
CA GLY A 56 8.01 -4.38 10.63
C GLY A 56 7.36 -3.38 11.59
N THR A 57 7.87 -2.16 11.58
CA THR A 57 7.44 -1.05 12.46
C THR A 57 6.96 0.16 11.66
N MET A 58 6.22 1.06 12.33
CA MET A 58 5.76 2.31 11.70
C MET A 58 6.91 3.24 11.24
N PRO A 59 8.01 3.42 12.01
CA PRO A 59 9.17 4.19 11.51
C PRO A 59 9.78 3.60 10.24
N GLU A 60 9.88 2.28 10.13
CA GLU A 60 10.37 1.62 8.90
C GLU A 60 9.39 1.81 7.75
N ALA A 61 8.08 1.74 8.00
CA ALA A 61 7.07 2.03 6.98
C ALA A 61 7.23 3.45 6.41
N ARG A 62 7.54 4.46 7.25
CA ARG A 62 7.85 5.82 6.78
C ARG A 62 9.11 5.85 5.92
N ALA A 63 10.14 5.09 6.28
CA ALA A 63 11.36 4.98 5.47
C ALA A 63 11.07 4.34 4.11
N VAL A 64 10.25 3.28 4.08
CA VAL A 64 9.78 2.62 2.85
C VAL A 64 9.00 3.59 1.96
N VAL A 65 8.09 4.41 2.52
CA VAL A 65 7.38 5.46 1.77
C VAL A 65 8.38 6.43 1.13
N ARG A 66 9.31 6.98 1.92
CA ARG A 66 10.30 7.93 1.41
C ARG A 66 11.13 7.32 0.27
N ALA A 67 11.59 6.09 0.42
CA ALA A 67 12.37 5.40 -0.61
C ALA A 67 11.55 5.09 -1.88
N SER A 68 10.34 4.54 -1.71
CA SER A 68 9.50 4.09 -2.82
C SER A 68 8.96 5.25 -3.65
N PHE A 69 8.60 6.35 -2.97
CA PHE A 69 8.00 7.51 -3.62
C PHE A 69 9.03 8.57 -4.03
N ALA A 70 10.27 8.54 -3.53
CA ALA A 70 11.34 9.45 -4.02
C ALA A 70 11.51 9.34 -5.55
N ALA A 71 11.53 8.11 -6.07
CA ALA A 71 11.65 7.87 -7.50
C ALA A 71 10.37 8.20 -8.28
N GLU A 72 9.19 8.13 -7.67
CA GLU A 72 7.92 8.51 -8.32
C GLU A 72 7.71 10.02 -8.36
N VAL A 73 8.04 10.73 -7.27
CA VAL A 73 8.06 12.20 -7.21
C VAL A 73 9.00 12.74 -8.29
N ALA A 74 10.20 12.16 -8.42
CA ALA A 74 11.15 12.54 -9.45
C ALA A 74 10.66 12.24 -10.88
N ARG A 75 10.07 11.06 -11.12
CA ARG A 75 9.67 10.60 -12.47
C ARG A 75 8.35 11.20 -12.97
N ARG A 76 7.35 11.33 -12.09
CA ARG A 76 5.97 11.69 -12.47
C ARG A 76 5.64 13.16 -12.22
N ARG A 77 6.59 13.98 -11.77
CA ARG A 77 6.39 15.38 -11.33
C ARG A 77 5.22 15.53 -10.34
N VAL A 78 4.95 14.48 -9.59
CA VAL A 78 3.98 14.50 -8.51
C VAL A 78 4.61 15.39 -7.45
N GLY A 79 3.99 16.53 -7.13
CA GLY A 79 4.55 17.48 -6.16
C GLY A 79 4.98 16.78 -4.87
N ALA A 80 6.05 17.29 -4.24
CA ALA A 80 6.66 16.70 -3.05
C ALA A 80 5.59 16.27 -2.02
N LEU A 81 5.80 15.11 -1.41
CA LEU A 81 4.87 14.60 -0.41
C LEU A 81 4.89 15.48 0.84
N SER A 82 3.72 15.88 1.32
CA SER A 82 3.59 16.55 2.61
C SER A 82 3.85 15.58 3.77
N SER A 83 4.13 16.11 4.96
CA SER A 83 4.27 15.29 6.17
C SER A 83 3.00 14.46 6.46
N GLU A 84 1.82 15.01 6.18
CA GLU A 84 0.54 14.32 6.36
C GLU A 84 0.38 13.18 5.34
N GLU A 85 0.74 13.42 4.07
CA GLU A 85 0.73 12.38 3.04
C GLU A 85 1.70 11.25 3.40
N ILE A 86 2.90 11.57 3.90
CA ILE A 86 3.87 10.56 4.34
C ILE A 86 3.30 9.70 5.47
N GLU A 87 2.68 10.31 6.48
CA GLU A 87 2.11 9.56 7.61
C GLU A 87 0.91 8.70 7.17
N TRP A 88 0.03 9.25 6.34
CA TRP A 88 -1.09 8.51 5.76
C TRP A 88 -0.62 7.32 4.91
N LEU A 89 0.36 7.54 4.02
CA LEU A 89 0.95 6.48 3.19
C LEU A 89 1.69 5.44 4.04
N ALA A 90 2.38 5.86 5.11
CA ALA A 90 3.09 4.93 5.99
C ALA A 90 2.12 3.96 6.68
N ARG A 91 0.94 4.44 7.09
CA ARG A 91 -0.12 3.58 7.64
C ARG A 91 -0.64 2.58 6.61
N ILE A 92 -0.82 3.00 5.35
CA ILE A 92 -1.24 2.11 4.26
C ILE A 92 -0.18 1.06 3.96
N VAL A 93 1.09 1.47 3.85
CA VAL A 93 2.25 0.58 3.65
C VAL A 93 2.30 -0.45 4.76
N TYR A 94 2.25 -0.01 6.03
CA TYR A 94 2.29 -0.89 7.19
C TYR A 94 1.12 -1.88 7.21
N ALA A 95 -0.11 -1.40 7.01
CA ALA A 95 -1.29 -2.24 7.01
C ALA A 95 -1.24 -3.29 5.88
N SER A 96 -0.85 -2.87 4.68
CA SER A 96 -0.75 -3.76 3.52
C SER A 96 0.35 -4.81 3.70
N ALA A 97 1.51 -4.42 4.23
CA ALA A 97 2.60 -5.33 4.53
C ALA A 97 2.20 -6.36 5.59
N ARG A 98 1.59 -5.90 6.69
CA ARG A 98 1.09 -6.77 7.76
C ARG A 98 0.03 -7.74 7.27
N GLN A 99 -0.92 -7.27 6.45
CA GLN A 99 -1.96 -8.13 5.89
C GLN A 99 -1.39 -9.20 4.96
N ASP A 100 -0.48 -8.83 4.06
CA ASP A 100 0.16 -9.80 3.14
C ASP A 100 1.00 -10.82 3.93
N TRP A 101 1.71 -10.39 4.96
CA TRP A 101 2.45 -11.27 5.87
C TRP A 101 1.54 -12.29 6.57
N LEU A 102 0.50 -11.82 7.25
CA LEU A 102 -0.40 -12.70 8.01
C LEU A 102 -1.14 -13.68 7.09
N SER A 103 -1.60 -13.22 5.93
CA SER A 103 -2.28 -14.06 4.95
C SER A 103 -1.38 -15.18 4.41
N ARG A 104 -0.06 -14.98 4.39
CA ARG A 104 0.92 -16.00 3.96
C ARG A 104 1.34 -16.90 5.10
N ALA A 105 1.54 -16.36 6.30
CA ALA A 105 1.82 -17.14 7.51
C ALA A 105 0.69 -18.15 7.79
N GLU A 106 -0.58 -17.76 7.60
CA GLU A 106 -1.73 -18.66 7.72
C GLU A 106 -1.71 -19.81 6.70
N ARG A 107 -1.17 -19.58 5.49
CA ARG A 107 -1.09 -20.60 4.43
C ARG A 107 0.12 -21.53 4.58
N GLU A 108 1.17 -21.09 5.26
CA GLU A 108 2.37 -21.88 5.54
C GLU A 108 2.26 -22.71 6.82
N ALA A 109 1.24 -22.46 7.67
CA ALA A 109 0.95 -23.31 8.81
C ALA A 109 0.56 -24.72 8.30
N PRO A 110 1.32 -25.78 8.65
CA PRO A 110 0.91 -27.14 8.30
C PRO A 110 -0.43 -27.45 8.99
N GLU A 111 -1.36 -28.08 8.27
CA GLU A 111 -2.57 -28.64 8.89
C GLU A 111 -2.14 -29.51 10.08
N PRO A 112 -2.72 -29.33 11.27
CA PRO A 112 -2.43 -30.20 12.39
C PRO A 112 -2.87 -31.62 12.00
N ALA A 113 -1.89 -32.52 11.89
CA ALA A 113 -2.15 -33.94 11.72
C ALA A 113 -3.11 -34.39 12.84
N ARG A 114 -4.32 -34.80 12.44
CA ARG A 114 -5.31 -35.44 13.31
C ARG A 114 -4.94 -36.89 13.57
#